data_AF-A0A0S7Z6W5-F1
#
_entry.id   AF-A0A0S7Z6W5-F1
#
_cell.length_a   1.000
_cell.length_b   1.000
_cell.length_c   1.000
_cell.angle_alpha   90.00
_cell.angle_beta   90.00
_cell.angle_gamma   90.00
#
_symmetry.space_group_name_H-M   'P 1'
#
loop_
_entity.id
_entity.type
_entity.pdbx_description
1 polymer ?
#
loop_
_entity_poly.entity_id
_entity_poly.type
_entity_poly.pdbx_seq_one_letter_code
_entity_poly.pdbx_strand_id
1 'polypeptide(L)'
;CLDPFNRSNPVCRPGLMVRLETLRLLQAEPRSSLARLQAVYPDVHVWDPTPVLCPSDPCSALREGLPVFFDGDHLSAHGNRLLYADLAGALEALWGAPRQPRSGPGAGGDR
;
A
#
# COMPACT_ATOMS: atom_id res chain seq x y z
N CYS A 1 8.49 -20.17 -5.62
CA CYS A 1 9.05 -20.00 -6.96
C CYS A 1 10.55 -19.74 -6.98
N LEU A 2 11.14 -19.25 -5.88
CA LEU A 2 12.57 -18.91 -5.81
C LEU A 2 13.42 -20.05 -5.24
N ASP A 3 12.85 -20.89 -4.38
CA ASP A 3 13.60 -21.97 -3.75
C ASP A 3 13.73 -23.18 -4.68
N PRO A 4 14.83 -23.96 -4.57
CA PRO A 4 15.03 -25.15 -5.39
C PRO A 4 13.86 -26.14 -5.35
N PHE A 5 13.21 -26.29 -4.18
CA PHE A 5 12.12 -27.25 -3.99
C PHE A 5 10.78 -26.78 -4.57
N ASN A 6 10.58 -25.47 -4.77
CA ASN A 6 9.30 -24.90 -5.22
C ASN A 6 9.39 -24.16 -6.57
N ARG A 7 10.57 -24.10 -7.19
CA ARG A 7 10.79 -23.42 -8.48
C ARG A 7 10.00 -24.02 -9.65
N SER A 8 9.64 -25.30 -9.58
CA SER A 8 8.88 -26.01 -10.62
C SER A 8 7.39 -26.14 -10.33
N ASN A 9 6.88 -25.50 -9.27
CA ASN A 9 5.44 -25.52 -8.98
C ASN A 9 4.67 -24.85 -10.13
N PRO A 10 3.58 -25.46 -10.67
CA PRO A 10 2.78 -24.87 -11.74
C PRO A 10 2.30 -23.44 -11.47
N VAL A 11 2.11 -23.05 -10.21
CA VAL A 11 1.73 -21.67 -9.83
C VAL A 11 2.78 -20.64 -10.24
N CYS A 12 4.03 -21.04 -10.45
CA CYS A 12 5.14 -20.16 -10.83
C CYS A 12 5.19 -19.86 -12.33
N ARG A 13 4.37 -20.52 -13.16
CA ARG A 13 4.37 -20.33 -14.63
C ARG A 13 4.14 -18.87 -15.08
N PRO A 14 3.27 -18.06 -14.45
CA PRO A 14 3.11 -16.66 -14.83
C PRO A 14 4.35 -15.79 -14.56
N GLY A 15 5.31 -16.30 -13.78
CA GLY A 15 6.54 -15.59 -13.43
C GLY A 15 6.40 -14.69 -12.20
N LEU A 16 7.37 -13.79 -12.03
CA LEU A 16 7.50 -12.88 -10.88
C LEU A 16 7.26 -11.41 -11.28
N MET A 17 6.52 -11.20 -12.36
CA MET A 17 6.22 -9.88 -12.91
C MET A 17 4.71 -9.73 -13.02
N VAL A 18 4.17 -8.58 -12.64
CA VAL A 18 2.75 -8.25 -12.77
C VAL A 18 2.61 -6.84 -13.34
N ARG A 19 1.64 -6.61 -14.21
CA ARG A 19 1.37 -5.26 -14.72
C ARG A 19 0.78 -4.41 -13.60
N LEU A 20 1.18 -3.14 -13.53
CA LEU A 20 0.62 -2.20 -12.55
C LEU A 20 -0.90 -2.08 -12.70
N GLU A 21 -1.41 -2.14 -13.94
CA GLU A 21 -2.84 -2.12 -14.23
C GLU A 21 -3.57 -3.31 -13.60
N THR A 22 -2.97 -4.51 -13.58
CA THR A 22 -3.57 -5.68 -12.93
C THR A 22 -3.75 -5.44 -11.44
N LEU A 23 -2.77 -4.84 -10.78
CA LEU A 23 -2.87 -4.48 -9.35
C LEU A 23 -3.95 -3.42 -9.12
N ARG A 24 -4.02 -2.40 -9.98
CA ARG A 24 -5.05 -1.34 -9.89
C ARG A 24 -6.46 -1.89 -10.03
N LEU A 25 -6.68 -2.82 -10.95
CA LEU A 25 -7.97 -3.48 -11.13
C LEU A 25 -8.39 -4.24 -9.86
N LEU A 26 -7.47 -4.99 -9.25
CA LEU A 26 -7.74 -5.70 -7.98
C LEU A 26 -8.04 -4.75 -6.81
N GLN A 27 -7.45 -3.55 -6.83
CA GLN A 27 -7.61 -2.55 -5.77
C GLN A 27 -8.74 -1.54 -6.02
N ALA A 28 -9.41 -1.58 -7.17
CA ALA A 28 -10.33 -0.52 -7.59
C ALA A 28 -11.44 -0.24 -6.56
N GLU A 29 -12.11 -1.27 -6.07
CA GLU A 29 -13.20 -1.14 -5.10
C GLU A 29 -12.74 -0.67 -3.70
N PRO A 30 -11.70 -1.27 -3.09
CA PRO A 30 -11.12 -0.75 -1.85
C PRO A 30 -10.70 0.73 -1.97
N ARG A 31 -10.03 1.11 -3.05
CA ARG A 31 -9.57 2.49 -3.27
C ARG A 31 -10.73 3.46 -3.44
N SER A 32 -11.77 3.06 -4.17
CA SER A 32 -13.00 3.85 -4.31
C SER A 32 -13.67 4.10 -2.94
N SER A 33 -13.68 3.09 -2.08
CA SER A 33 -14.23 3.20 -0.74
C SER A 33 -13.40 4.14 0.16
N LEU A 34 -12.07 4.03 0.12
CA LEU A 34 -11.18 4.95 0.83
C LEU A 34 -11.31 6.40 0.35
N ALA A 35 -11.43 6.62 -0.97
CA ALA A 35 -11.64 7.94 -1.54
C ALA A 35 -12.94 8.60 -1.06
N ARG A 36 -14.04 7.83 -0.93
CA ARG A 36 -15.31 8.34 -0.37
C ARG A 36 -15.16 8.75 1.10
N LEU A 37 -14.42 7.98 1.89
CA LEU A 37 -14.18 8.31 3.30
C LEU A 37 -13.35 9.59 3.43
N GLN A 38 -12.28 9.71 2.65
CA GLN A 38 -11.41 10.90 2.65
C GLN A 38 -12.15 12.17 2.21
N ALA A 39 -13.16 12.06 1.33
CA ALA A 39 -13.99 13.19 0.92
C ALA A 39 -14.93 13.70 2.02
N VAL A 40 -15.31 12.85 2.98
CA VAL A 40 -16.28 13.16 4.05
C VAL A 40 -15.56 13.55 5.35
N TYR A 41 -14.41 12.94 5.62
CA TYR A 41 -13.70 13.09 6.88
C TYR A 41 -12.35 13.77 6.64
N PRO A 42 -12.19 15.06 7.03
CA PRO A 42 -10.97 15.82 6.76
C PRO A 42 -9.74 15.28 7.51
N ASP A 43 -9.95 14.53 8.60
CA ASP A 43 -8.90 13.89 9.38
C ASP A 43 -8.51 12.49 8.84
N VAL A 44 -9.14 12.00 7.77
CA VAL A 44 -8.80 10.73 7.14
C VAL A 44 -7.76 10.96 6.04
N HIS A 45 -6.65 10.23 6.13
CA HIS A 45 -5.56 10.26 5.16
C HIS A 45 -5.32 8.86 4.60
N VAL A 46 -5.10 8.75 3.30
CA VAL A 46 -4.78 7.50 2.61
C VAL A 46 -3.32 7.50 2.22
N TRP A 47 -2.57 6.53 2.72
CA TRP A 47 -1.20 6.23 2.28
C TRP A 47 -1.24 5.08 1.27
N ASP A 48 -0.63 5.29 0.10
CA ASP A 48 -0.59 4.32 -1.00
C ASP A 48 0.82 3.72 -1.13
N PRO A 49 1.03 2.44 -0.75
CA PRO A 49 2.36 1.80 -0.83
C PRO A 49 2.74 1.41 -2.27
N THR A 50 1.82 1.51 -3.23
CA THR A 50 2.02 1.01 -4.60
C THR A 50 3.24 1.60 -5.31
N PRO A 51 3.55 2.92 -5.22
CA PRO A 51 4.73 3.48 -5.88
C PRO A 51 6.05 2.91 -5.35
N VAL A 52 6.11 2.53 -4.06
CA VAL A 52 7.31 1.93 -3.45
C VAL A 52 7.44 0.45 -3.84
N LEU A 53 6.33 -0.30 -3.80
CA LEU A 53 6.32 -1.74 -4.13
C LEU A 53 6.40 -2.00 -5.64
N CYS A 54 5.85 -1.08 -6.45
CA CYS A 54 5.83 -1.12 -7.91
C CYS A 54 6.31 0.22 -8.51
N PRO A 55 7.63 0.51 -8.48
CA PRO A 55 8.22 1.72 -9.05
C PRO A 55 8.39 1.64 -10.58
N SER A 56 8.09 0.50 -11.20
CA SER A 56 8.21 0.26 -12.65
C SER A 56 7.05 -0.60 -13.13
N ASP A 57 6.67 -0.47 -14.40
CA ASP A 57 5.68 -1.35 -15.04
C ASP A 57 6.37 -2.18 -16.14
N PRO A 58 6.38 -3.53 -16.05
CA PRO A 58 5.77 -4.36 -15.02
C PRO A 58 6.46 -4.29 -13.65
N CYS A 59 5.66 -4.48 -12.59
CA CYS A 59 6.11 -4.60 -11.21
C CYS A 59 6.83 -5.93 -11.03
N SER A 60 8.02 -5.92 -10.41
CA SER A 60 8.71 -7.14 -10.02
C SER A 60 8.37 -7.54 -8.58
N ALA A 61 8.14 -8.84 -8.35
CA ALA A 61 8.10 -9.41 -7.01
C ALA A 61 9.50 -9.55 -6.37
N LEU A 62 10.55 -9.09 -7.06
CA LEU A 62 11.92 -9.03 -6.57
C LEU A 62 12.42 -7.58 -6.53
N ARG A 63 13.17 -7.25 -5.48
CA ARG A 63 13.98 -6.03 -5.38
C ARG A 63 15.35 -6.45 -4.90
N GLU A 64 16.39 -6.05 -5.62
CA GLU A 64 17.79 -6.40 -5.26
C GLU A 64 18.01 -7.93 -5.11
N GLY A 65 17.27 -8.73 -5.87
CA GLY A 65 17.33 -10.19 -5.81
C GLY A 65 16.57 -10.82 -4.63
N LEU A 66 15.96 -10.03 -3.75
CA LEU A 66 15.17 -10.49 -2.61
C LEU A 66 13.66 -10.41 -2.89
N PRO A 67 12.86 -11.35 -2.39
CA PRO A 67 11.41 -11.31 -2.55
C PRO A 67 10.81 -10.10 -1.83
N VAL A 68 9.95 -9.35 -2.52
CA VAL A 68 9.15 -8.26 -1.94
C VAL A 68 7.97 -8.84 -1.15
N PHE A 69 7.40 -9.95 -1.63
CA PHE A 69 6.28 -10.65 -1.01
C PHE A 69 6.72 -12.04 -0.54
N PHE A 70 6.22 -12.46 0.63
CA PHE A 70 6.42 -13.81 1.16
C PHE A 70 5.63 -14.84 0.34
N ASP A 71 4.39 -14.47 -0.02
CA ASP A 71 3.50 -15.22 -0.91
C ASP A 71 2.92 -14.29 -1.99
N GLY A 72 1.72 -14.59 -2.51
CA GLY A 72 1.10 -13.81 -3.57
C GLY A 72 0.59 -12.42 -3.13
N ASP A 73 0.55 -12.14 -1.82
CA ASP A 73 -0.11 -10.95 -1.27
C ASP A 73 0.51 -10.39 0.02
N HIS A 74 1.09 -11.23 0.89
CA HIS A 74 1.76 -10.80 2.11
C HIS A 74 3.18 -10.32 1.83
N LEU A 75 3.56 -9.20 2.44
CA LEU A 75 4.94 -8.70 2.35
C LEU A 75 5.93 -9.67 2.99
N SER A 76 7.11 -9.76 2.40
CA SER A 76 8.26 -10.36 3.06
C SER A 76 8.84 -9.38 4.09
N ALA A 77 9.77 -9.86 4.92
CA ALA A 77 10.55 -8.97 5.79
C ALA A 77 11.34 -7.91 5.00
N HIS A 78 11.82 -8.24 3.79
CA HIS A 78 12.48 -7.28 2.91
C HIS A 78 11.47 -6.25 2.36
N GLY A 79 10.32 -6.69 1.86
CA GLY A 79 9.25 -5.79 1.38
C GLY A 79 8.77 -4.81 2.46
N ASN A 80 8.62 -5.28 3.70
CA ASN A 80 8.28 -4.40 4.82
C ASN A 80 9.34 -3.33 5.10
N ARG A 81 10.64 -3.65 4.94
CA ARG A 81 11.72 -2.67 5.11
C ARG A 81 11.72 -1.60 4.01
N LEU A 82 11.37 -1.97 2.77
CA LEU A 82 11.27 -1.01 1.67
C LEU A 82 10.24 0.10 1.96
N LEU A 83 9.14 -0.25 2.63
CA LEU A 83 8.06 0.68 2.95
C LEU A 83 8.35 1.61 4.12
N TYR A 84 9.29 1.25 4.99
CA TYR A 84 9.43 1.91 6.30
C TYR A 84 9.65 3.42 6.19
N ALA A 85 10.59 3.85 5.34
CA ALA A 85 10.92 5.27 5.22
C ALA A 85 9.76 6.10 4.65
N ASP A 86 9.04 5.55 3.67
CA ASP A 86 7.90 6.23 3.04
C ASP A 86 6.71 6.35 3.99
N LEU A 87 6.38 5.27 4.72
CA LEU A 87 5.34 5.30 5.74
C LEU A 87 5.69 6.23 6.91
N ALA A 88 6.92 6.17 7.41
CA ALA A 88 7.37 7.03 8.50
C ALA A 88 7.27 8.51 8.11
N GLY A 89 7.74 8.87 6.91
CA GLY A 89 7.62 10.23 6.39
C GLY A 89 6.16 10.68 6.25
N ALA A 90 5.26 9.80 5.80
CA ALA A 90 3.83 10.09 5.75
C ALA A 90 3.25 10.37 7.15
N LEU A 91 3.61 9.58 8.16
CA LEU A 91 3.16 9.79 9.54
C LEU A 91 3.71 11.06 10.17
N GLU A 92 5.00 11.35 9.96
CA GLU A 92 5.65 12.57 10.43
C GLU A 92 4.98 13.83 9.84
N ALA A 93 4.65 13.80 8.55
CA ALA A 93 3.94 14.91 7.90
C ALA A 93 2.54 15.15 8.51
N LEU A 94 1.85 14.09 8.93
CA LEU A 94 0.53 14.18 9.57
C LEU A 94 0.62 14.65 11.03
N TRP A 95 1.59 14.14 11.79
CA TRP A 95 1.74 14.47 13.21
C TRP A 95 2.44 15.81 13.46
N GLY A 96 3.26 16.27 12.51
CA GLY A 96 3.89 17.58 12.55
C GLY A 96 2.98 18.73 12.09
N ALA A 97 1.84 18.43 11.46
CA ALA A 97 0.90 19.43 10.98
C ALA A 97 0.05 20.03 12.12
N PRO A 98 -0.24 21.35 12.11
CA PRO A 98 -1.21 21.94 13.03
C PRO A 98 -2.56 21.23 12.90
N ARG A 99 -3.10 20.71 14.00
CA ARG A 99 -4.43 20.06 13.99
C ARG A 99 -5.48 21.07 13.53
N GLN A 100 -6.25 20.74 12.49
CA GLN A 100 -7.41 21.54 12.14
C GLN A 100 -8.47 21.41 13.25
N PRO A 101 -9.15 22.51 13.65
CA PRO A 101 -10.28 22.42 14.55
C PRO A 101 -11.38 21.57 13.90
N ARG A 102 -12.00 20.69 14.69
CA ARG A 102 -13.01 19.74 14.19
C ARG A 102 -14.25 20.50 13.71
N SER A 103 -14.39 20.63 12.39
CA SER A 103 -15.59 21.17 11.75
C SER A 103 -16.60 20.04 11.53
N GLY A 104 -17.37 19.70 12.57
CA GLY A 104 -18.46 18.72 12.51
C GLY A 104 -19.78 19.32 13.02
N PRO A 105 -20.95 18.90 12.50
CA PRO A 105 -22.26 19.47 12.81
C PRO A 105 -22.81 19.08 14.20
N GLY A 106 -21.93 18.94 15.21
CA GLY A 106 -22.27 18.55 16.58
C GLY A 106 -21.67 19.44 17.66
N ALA A 107 -21.01 20.54 17.31
CA ALA A 107 -20.55 21.55 18.27
C ALA A 107 -21.69 22.53 18.60
N GLY A 108 -22.80 22.01 19.14
CA GLY A 108 -23.95 22.80 19.55
C GLY A 108 -24.42 22.35 20.93
N GLY A 109 -23.90 23.04 21.96
CA GLY A 109 -24.55 23.30 23.25
C GLY A 109 -24.96 22.11 24.10
N ASP A 110 -24.23 21.88 25.19
CA ASP A 110 -24.86 21.50 26.45
C ASP A 110 -24.07 22.09 27.64
N ARG A 111 -24.75 23.05 28.28
CA ARG A 111 -24.53 23.71 29.60
C ARG A 111 -23.43 24.75 29.72
#